data_AF-A0A535MI02-F1
#
_entry.id   AF-A0A535MI02-F1
#
_cell.length_a   1.000
_cell.length_b   1.000
_cell.length_c   1.000
_cell.angle_alpha   90.00
_cell.angle_beta   90.00
_cell.angle_gamma   90.00
#
_symmetry.space_group_name_H-M   'P 1'
#
loop_
_entity.id
_entity.type
_entity.pdbx_description
1 polymer ?
#
loop_
_entity_poly.entity_id
_entity_poly.type
_entity_poly.pdbx_seq_one_letter_code
_entity_poly.pdbx_strand_id
1 'polypeptide(L)'
;MLGLIFKTLAADELRHAACYASYLRKAVNNRPECLPDILRMALWMLRTTNDAPKHPTMITEPSVVSMLEDPEYTSRMLNMYLPGRDHEGPMQRRVLALMSELSGERLEKVKDLLPMIRSTQVA
;
A
#
# COMPACT_ATOMS: atom_id res chain seq x y z
N MET A 1 -17.86 21.86 -3.54
CA MET A 1 -17.35 21.81 -2.15
C MET A 1 -16.68 20.48 -1.82
N LEU A 2 -17.38 19.34 -1.90
CA LEU A 2 -16.81 18.03 -1.54
C LEU A 2 -15.56 17.62 -2.35
N GLY A 3 -15.53 17.87 -3.66
CA GLY A 3 -14.36 17.59 -4.48
C GLY A 3 -13.11 18.40 -4.09
N LEU A 4 -13.28 19.60 -3.53
CA LEU A 4 -12.18 20.41 -3.03
C LEU A 4 -11.61 19.83 -1.73
N ILE A 5 -12.49 19.31 -0.85
CA ILE A 5 -12.10 18.61 0.38
C ILE A 5 -11.26 17.37 0.03
N PHE A 6 -11.75 16.50 -0.84
CA PHE A 6 -11.00 15.30 -1.25
C PHE A 6 -9.68 15.63 -1.93
N LYS A 7 -9.64 16.66 -2.77
CA LYS A 7 -8.40 17.11 -3.40
C LYS A 7 -7.38 17.58 -2.36
N THR A 8 -7.84 18.28 -1.32
CA THR A 8 -6.98 18.78 -0.24
C THR A 8 -6.44 17.64 0.61
N LEU A 9 -7.31 16.70 1.01
CA LEU A 9 -6.91 15.49 1.74
C LEU A 9 -5.92 14.65 0.93
N ALA A 10 -6.21 14.37 -0.35
CA ALA A 10 -5.31 13.60 -1.20
C ALA A 10 -3.94 14.28 -1.40
N ALA A 11 -3.90 15.61 -1.45
CA ALA A 11 -2.64 16.35 -1.51
C ALA A 11 -1.82 16.25 -0.22
N ASP A 12 -2.48 16.17 0.94
CA ASP A 12 -1.83 15.97 2.22
C ASP A 12 -1.25 14.56 2.35
N GLU A 13 -2.04 13.54 2.05
CA GLU A 13 -1.57 12.16 2.07
C GLU A 13 -0.42 11.91 1.08
N LEU A 14 -0.40 12.64 -0.04
CA LEU A 14 0.72 12.58 -0.96
C LEU A 14 2.02 13.15 -0.35
N ARG A 15 1.94 14.21 0.46
CA ARG A 15 3.10 14.75 1.18
C ARG A 15 3.59 13.79 2.26
N HIS A 16 2.68 13.16 3.00
CA HIS A 16 3.04 12.12 3.95
C HIS A 16 3.74 10.94 3.26
N ALA A 17 3.19 10.45 2.16
CA ALA A 17 3.79 9.36 1.38
C ALA A 17 5.21 9.72 0.90
N ALA A 18 5.42 10.96 0.41
CA ALA A 18 6.74 11.41 -0.01
C ALA A 18 7.76 11.47 1.16
N CYS A 19 7.31 11.94 2.33
CA CYS A 19 8.12 11.94 3.55
C CYS A 19 8.53 10.52 3.95
N TYR A 20 7.57 9.58 4.00
CA TYR A 20 7.86 8.18 4.32
C TYR A 20 8.79 7.51 3.30
N ALA A 21 8.62 7.78 2.00
CA ALA A 21 9.54 7.30 0.98
C ALA A 21 10.99 7.76 1.23
N SER A 22 11.17 9.01 1.69
CA SER A 22 12.51 9.51 2.05
C SER A 22 13.14 8.76 3.22
N TYR A 23 12.35 8.34 4.21
CA TYR A 23 12.82 7.53 5.34
C TYR A 23 13.15 6.10 4.91
N LEU A 24 12.33 5.49 4.05
CA LEU A 24 12.60 4.16 3.51
C LEU A 24 13.92 4.12 2.73
N ARG A 25 14.18 5.12 1.87
CA ARG A 25 15.47 5.25 1.16
C ARG A 25 16.64 5.32 2.13
N LYS A 26 16.55 6.18 3.15
CA LYS A 26 17.59 6.30 4.18
C LYS A 26 17.77 4.99 4.95
N ALA A 27 16.70 4.29 5.27
CA ALA A 27 16.75 3.01 5.98
C ALA A 27 17.47 1.96 5.15
N VAL A 28 17.10 1.76 3.88
CA VAL A 28 17.75 0.80 2.98
C VAL A 28 19.22 1.14 2.74
N ASN A 29 19.55 2.43 2.57
CA ASN A 29 20.95 2.84 2.39
C ASN A 29 21.82 2.56 3.62
N ASN A 30 21.27 2.74 4.83
CA ASN A 30 22.01 2.56 6.07
C ASN A 30 22.01 1.10 6.55
N ARG A 31 20.97 0.34 6.22
CA ARG A 31 20.70 -1.04 6.65
C ARG A 31 20.03 -1.83 5.52
N PRO A 32 20.78 -2.28 4.50
CA PRO A 32 20.22 -3.00 3.36
C PRO A 32 19.43 -4.25 3.74
N GLU A 33 19.74 -4.87 4.88
CA GLU A 33 19.07 -6.05 5.42
C GLU A 33 17.59 -5.84 5.74
N CYS A 34 17.10 -4.61 5.83
CA CYS A 34 15.67 -4.33 6.05
C CYS A 34 14.83 -4.39 4.75
N LEU A 35 15.47 -4.41 3.58
CA LEU A 35 14.79 -4.40 2.28
C LEU A 35 13.81 -5.58 2.10
N PRO A 36 14.15 -6.84 2.46
CA PRO A 36 13.20 -7.95 2.38
C PRO A 36 11.91 -7.71 3.18
N ASP A 37 12.00 -7.09 4.35
CA ASP A 37 10.83 -6.81 5.20
C ASP A 37 9.96 -5.71 4.61
N ILE A 38 10.57 -4.67 4.04
CA ILE A 38 9.86 -3.61 3.31
C ILE A 38 9.12 -4.21 2.11
N LEU A 39 9.79 -5.05 1.32
CA LEU A 39 9.18 -5.71 0.16
C LEU A 39 8.05 -6.67 0.56
N ARG A 40 8.19 -7.41 1.67
CA ARG A 40 7.12 -8.25 2.24
C ARG A 40 5.92 -7.42 2.66
N MET A 41 6.15 -6.29 3.33
CA MET A 41 5.08 -5.38 3.73
C MET A 41 4.34 -4.82 2.51
N ALA A 42 5.08 -4.38 1.48
CA ALA A 42 4.49 -3.91 0.24
C ALA A 42 3.67 -5.02 -0.46
N LEU A 43 4.21 -6.24 -0.57
CA LEU A 43 3.48 -7.38 -1.14
C LEU A 43 2.19 -7.68 -0.36
N TRP A 44 2.27 -7.61 0.96
CA TRP A 44 1.13 -7.86 1.83
C TRP A 44 0.05 -6.77 1.67
N MET A 45 0.44 -5.49 1.63
CA MET A 45 -0.46 -4.35 1.39
C MET A 45 -1.07 -4.34 -0.01
N LEU A 46 -0.34 -4.75 -1.05
CA LEU A 46 -0.84 -4.73 -2.43
C LEU A 46 -1.66 -5.97 -2.80
N ARG A 47 -1.74 -6.96 -1.91
CA ARG A 47 -2.62 -8.14 -2.06
C ARG A 47 -4.06 -7.88 -1.62
N THR A 48 -4.36 -6.69 -1.13
CA THR A 48 -5.74 -6.24 -0.87
C THR A 48 -6.46 -6.03 -2.20
N THR A 49 -7.72 -6.42 -2.28
CA THR A 49 -8.60 -6.11 -3.41
C THR A 49 -9.84 -5.40 -2.92
N ASN A 50 -10.55 -4.69 -3.81
CA ASN A 50 -11.83 -4.03 -3.50
C ASN A 50 -12.85 -4.97 -2.83
N ASP A 51 -12.90 -6.24 -3.24
CA ASP A 51 -13.84 -7.24 -2.69
C ASP A 51 -13.34 -7.92 -1.39
N ALA A 52 -12.07 -7.69 -1.02
CA ALA A 52 -11.44 -8.27 0.16
C ALA A 52 -10.28 -7.39 0.63
N PRO A 53 -10.55 -6.22 1.22
CA PRO A 53 -9.52 -5.33 1.73
C PRO A 53 -8.81 -6.02 2.90
N LYS A 54 -7.62 -6.58 2.66
CA LYS A 54 -6.76 -7.14 3.72
C LYS A 54 -5.99 -6.01 4.43
N HIS A 55 -6.72 -5.09 5.06
CA HIS A 55 -6.11 -4.15 6.01
C HIS A 55 -5.61 -4.95 7.24
N PRO A 56 -4.55 -4.55 7.97
CA PRO A 56 -3.97 -5.41 9.01
C PRO A 56 -4.98 -5.75 10.11
N THR A 57 -5.96 -4.86 10.26
CA THR A 57 -7.03 -4.93 11.23
C THR A 57 -8.22 -5.80 10.79
N MET A 58 -8.17 -6.42 9.60
CA MET A 58 -9.22 -7.25 9.01
C MET A 58 -8.92 -8.76 8.98
N ILE A 59 -7.75 -9.21 9.47
CA ILE A 59 -7.31 -10.61 9.35
C ILE A 59 -7.50 -11.41 10.65
N THR A 60 -7.75 -10.75 11.78
CA THR A 60 -8.02 -11.41 13.06
C THR A 60 -9.50 -11.74 13.21
N GLU A 61 -9.84 -12.78 13.97
CA GLU A 61 -11.22 -13.07 14.38
C GLU A 61 -11.34 -12.90 15.91
N PRO A 62 -12.11 -11.91 16.40
CA PRO A 62 -12.84 -10.92 15.62
C PRO A 62 -11.89 -9.87 15.03
N SER A 63 -12.28 -9.29 13.89
CA SER A 63 -11.51 -8.22 13.26
C SER A 63 -11.82 -6.89 13.93
N VAL A 64 -10.89 -5.94 13.95
CA VAL A 64 -11.18 -4.59 14.50
C VAL A 64 -12.31 -3.93 13.72
N VAL A 65 -12.39 -4.19 12.41
CA VAL A 65 -13.46 -3.64 11.55
C VAL A 65 -14.83 -4.24 11.90
N SER A 66 -14.89 -5.54 12.21
CA SER A 66 -16.13 -6.18 12.68
C SER A 66 -16.59 -5.72 14.05
N MET A 67 -15.72 -5.05 14.82
CA MET A 67 -16.06 -4.47 16.13
C MET A 67 -16.52 -3.01 16.04
N LEU A 68 -16.53 -2.39 14.85
CA LEU A 68 -17.00 -1.02 14.67
C LEU A 68 -18.54 -0.97 14.71
N GLU A 69 -19.08 0.20 15.05
CA GLU A 69 -20.55 0.44 15.03
C GLU A 69 -21.16 0.20 13.64
N ASP A 70 -20.37 0.43 12.58
CA ASP A 70 -20.75 0.17 11.20
C ASP A 70 -19.58 -0.48 10.43
N PRO A 71 -19.51 -1.82 10.39
CA PRO A 71 -18.44 -2.55 9.71
C PRO A 71 -18.38 -2.30 8.19
N GLU A 72 -19.50 -1.91 7.57
CA GLU A 72 -19.62 -1.72 6.11
C GLU A 72 -19.40 -0.26 5.69
N TYR A 73 -19.13 0.64 6.63
CA TYR A 73 -19.00 2.07 6.38
C TYR A 73 -18.01 2.36 5.24
N THR A 74 -16.79 1.83 5.31
CA THR A 74 -15.75 2.10 4.31
C THR A 74 -16.15 1.62 2.91
N SER A 75 -16.69 0.41 2.80
CA SER A 75 -17.17 -0.16 1.53
C SER A 75 -18.29 0.71 0.94
N ARG A 76 -19.27 1.10 1.76
CA ARG A 76 -20.37 1.97 1.35
C ARG A 76 -19.89 3.34 0.87
N MET A 77 -18.94 3.96 1.59
CA MET A 77 -18.41 5.28 1.22
C MET A 77 -17.56 5.23 -0.05
N LEU A 78 -16.76 4.17 -0.25
CA LEU A 78 -16.02 3.94 -1.49
C LEU A 78 -16.97 3.80 -2.68
N ASN A 79 -18.02 2.99 -2.55
CA ASN A 79 -19.04 2.82 -3.58
C ASN A 79 -19.78 4.13 -3.90
N MET A 80 -20.07 4.95 -2.88
CA MET A 80 -20.76 6.22 -3.04
C MET A 80 -19.92 7.26 -3.80
N TYR A 81 -18.63 7.38 -3.48
CA TYR A 81 -17.79 8.44 -4.04
C TYR A 81 -16.95 8.03 -5.24
N LEU A 82 -16.71 6.74 -5.43
CA LEU A 82 -15.86 6.21 -6.49
C LEU A 82 -16.53 5.05 -7.25
N PRO A 83 -17.81 5.17 -7.68
CA PRO A 83 -18.52 4.07 -8.32
C PRO A 83 -17.79 3.62 -9.60
N GLY A 84 -17.41 2.34 -9.66
CA GLY A 84 -16.81 1.72 -10.84
C GLY A 84 -15.42 2.24 -11.25
N ARG A 85 -14.72 3.00 -10.40
CA ARG A 85 -13.37 3.49 -10.68
C ARG A 85 -12.29 2.57 -10.10
N ASP A 86 -11.32 2.19 -10.92
CA ASP A 86 -10.07 1.59 -10.45
C ASP A 86 -9.22 2.64 -9.72
N HIS A 87 -9.22 2.57 -8.40
CA HIS A 87 -8.44 3.41 -7.51
C HIS A 87 -7.22 2.68 -6.93
N GLU A 88 -7.14 1.35 -7.09
CA GLU A 88 -6.01 0.54 -6.62
C GLU A 88 -4.86 0.58 -7.63
N GLY A 89 -5.14 0.51 -8.93
CA GLY A 89 -4.11 0.47 -9.98
C GLY A 89 -3.12 1.65 -9.93
N PRO A 90 -3.56 2.92 -9.83
CA PRO A 90 -2.66 4.06 -9.70
C PRO A 90 -1.80 4.01 -8.42
N MET A 91 -2.36 3.53 -7.30
CA MET A 91 -1.66 3.38 -6.03
C MET A 91 -0.62 2.26 -6.12
N GLN A 92 -1.00 1.08 -6.63
CA GLN A 92 -0.13 -0.06 -6.87
C GLN A 92 1.09 0.33 -7.71
N ARG A 93 0.88 1.06 -8.82
CA ARG A 93 1.99 1.54 -9.67
C ARG A 93 2.98 2.43 -8.91
N ARG A 94 2.51 3.29 -8.02
CA ARG A 94 3.38 4.17 -7.22
C ARG A 94 4.18 3.38 -6.19
N VAL A 95 3.55 2.42 -5.51
CA VAL A 95 4.23 1.55 -4.54
C VAL A 95 5.28 0.70 -5.26
N LEU A 96 4.95 0.07 -6.39
CA LEU A 96 5.89 -0.74 -7.18
C LEU A 96 7.04 0.09 -7.74
N ALA A 97 6.81 1.33 -8.15
CA ALA A 97 7.88 2.24 -8.59
C ALA A 97 8.86 2.54 -7.44
N LEU A 98 8.34 2.80 -6.22
CA LEU A 98 9.19 2.99 -5.05
C LEU A 98 9.95 1.70 -4.70
N MET A 99 9.30 0.54 -4.73
CA MET A 99 9.98 -0.73 -4.47
C MET A 99 11.08 -1.00 -5.50
N SER A 100 10.84 -0.65 -6.77
CA SER A 100 11.83 -0.77 -7.84
C SER A 100 13.06 0.11 -7.57
N GLU A 101 12.82 1.33 -7.10
CA GLU A 101 13.89 2.25 -6.70
C GLU A 101 14.70 1.68 -5.54
N LEU A 102 14.04 1.15 -4.51
CA LEU A 102 14.71 0.61 -3.32
C LEU A 102 15.46 -0.70 -3.59
N SER A 103 14.97 -1.54 -4.50
CA SER A 103 15.60 -2.82 -4.83
C SER A 103 16.61 -2.74 -5.97
N GLY A 104 16.61 -1.65 -6.74
CA GLY A 104 17.44 -1.51 -7.95
C GLY A 104 16.96 -2.35 -9.14
N GLU A 105 15.82 -3.03 -9.02
CA GLU A 105 15.23 -3.86 -10.07
C GLU A 105 13.85 -3.34 -10.48
N ARG A 106 13.49 -3.48 -11.76
CA ARG A 106 12.19 -3.01 -12.26
C ARG A 106 11.07 -3.98 -11.86
N LEU A 107 10.12 -3.49 -11.06
CA LEU A 107 8.92 -4.22 -10.63
C LEU A 107 7.68 -3.57 -11.26
N GLU A 108 6.94 -4.32 -12.08
CA GLU A 108 5.75 -3.79 -12.79
C GLU A 108 4.43 -4.35 -12.25
N LYS A 109 4.49 -5.54 -11.66
CA LYS A 109 3.34 -6.29 -11.18
C LYS A 109 3.59 -6.76 -9.75
N VAL A 110 2.52 -6.90 -8.96
CA VAL A 110 2.60 -7.40 -7.57
C VAL A 110 3.30 -8.76 -7.49
N LYS A 111 3.14 -9.62 -8.50
CA LYS A 111 3.81 -10.93 -8.57
C LYS A 111 5.33 -10.85 -8.64
N ASP A 112 5.89 -9.73 -9.10
CA ASP A 112 7.34 -9.53 -9.28
C ASP A 112 8.03 -9.35 -7.92
N LEU A 113 7.29 -8.93 -6.87
CA LEU A 113 7.82 -8.80 -5.51
C LEU A 113 8.26 -10.13 -4.92
N LEU A 114 7.60 -11.25 -5.25
CA LEU A 114 7.91 -12.56 -4.66
C LEU A 114 9.31 -13.07 -5.04
N PRO A 115 9.70 -13.09 -6.34
CA PRO A 115 11.08 -13.37 -6.74
C PRO A 115 12.11 -12.43 -6.09
N MET A 116 11.83 -11.12 -6.06
CA MET A 116 12.73 -10.11 -5.46
C MET A 116 12.96 -10.33 -3.95
N ILE A 117 11.91 -10.69 -3.21
CA ILE A 117 12.00 -11.03 -1.79
C ILE A 117 12.87 -12.27 -1.58
N ARG A 118 12.85 -13.23 -2.52
CA ARG A 118 13.66 -14.45 -2.42
C ARG A 118 15.12 -14.19 -2.77
N SER A 119 15.41 -13.38 -3.79
CA SER A 119 16.80 -13.06 -4.17
C SER A 119 17.52 -12.27 -3.09
N THR A 120 16.82 -11.38 -2.39
CA THR A 120 17.38 -10.58 -1.28
C THR A 120 17.64 -11.36 0.01
N GLN A 121 17.20 -12.62 0.11
CA GLN A 121 17.45 -13.49 1.28
C GLN A 121 18.69 -14.38 1.15
N VAL A 122 19.25 -14.49 -0.06
CA VAL A 122 20.36 -15.40 -0.37
C VAL A 122 21.71 -14.65 -0.46
N ALA A 123 21.69 -13.34 -0.21
CA ALA A 123 22.87 -12.46 -0.23
C ALA A 123 23.48 -12.28 1.16
#